data_AF-A0A0C5VG78-F1
#
_entry.id   AF-A0A0C5VG78-F1
#
_cell.length_a   1.000
_cell.length_b   1.000
_cell.length_c   1.000
_cell.angle_alpha   90.00
_cell.angle_beta   90.00
_cell.angle_gamma   90.00
#
_symmetry.space_group_name_H-M   'P 1'
#
loop_
_entity.id
_entity.type
_entity.pdbx_description
1 polymer ?
#
loop_
_entity_poly.entity_id
_entity_poly.type
_entity_poly.pdbx_seq_one_letter_code
_entity_poly.pdbx_strand_id
1 'polypeptide(L)' 'MTIGKYGVDTYVWGDKEVEFVRCAHCDCITHYQTFEEDPEPRIAVNFRMAEEELVSGIDVRYFNGKALL' A
#
# COMPACT_ATOMS: atom_id res chain seq x y z
N MET A 1 5.30 -8.63 -10.47
CA MET A 1 4.91 -9.03 -9.10
C MET A 1 4.43 -10.48 -9.12
N THR A 2 4.77 -11.31 -8.13
CA THR A 2 4.19 -12.65 -8.00
C THR A 2 2.99 -12.58 -7.06
N ILE A 3 1.81 -12.97 -7.54
CA ILE A 3 0.58 -12.97 -6.76
C ILE A 3 0.44 -14.31 -6.02
N GLY A 4 0.07 -14.26 -4.74
CA GLY A 4 -0.22 -15.46 -3.95
C GLY A 4 -1.42 -16.23 -4.50
N LYS A 5 -1.60 -17.49 -4.08
CA LYS A 5 -2.63 -18.41 -4.62
C LYS A 5 -4.07 -17.87 -4.62
N TYR A 6 -4.38 -16.93 -3.74
CA TYR A 6 -5.72 -16.36 -3.59
C TYR A 6 -6.00 -15.20 -4.54
N GLY A 7 -5.00 -14.70 -5.27
CA GLY A 7 -5.19 -13.50 -6.09
C GLY A 7 -5.20 -12.21 -5.26
N VAL A 8 -5.48 -11.11 -5.95
CA VAL A 8 -5.69 -9.78 -5.35
C VAL A 8 -6.90 -9.13 -6.01
N ASP A 9 -7.56 -8.27 -5.25
CA ASP A 9 -8.56 -7.34 -5.76
C ASP A 9 -8.04 -5.91 -5.56
N THR A 10 -8.43 -4.99 -6.45
CA THR A 10 -8.06 -3.59 -6.36
C THR A 10 -9.28 -2.71 -6.15
N TYR A 11 -9.08 -1.62 -5.41
CA TYR A 11 -10.06 -0.55 -5.24
C TYR A 11 -9.40 0.79 -5.58
N VAL A 12 -10.10 1.63 -6.33
CA VAL A 12 -9.65 2.95 -6.77
C VAL A 12 -10.72 3.97 -6.44
N TRP A 13 -10.33 5.14 -5.93
CA TRP A 13 -11.26 6.21 -5.56
C TRP A 13 -10.64 7.59 -5.75
N GLY A 14 -11.45 8.65 -5.58
CA GLY A 14 -10.98 10.03 -5.69
C GLY A 14 -10.50 10.37 -7.10
N ASP A 15 -9.34 11.02 -7.19
CA ASP A 15 -8.70 11.42 -8.46
C ASP A 15 -8.16 10.24 -9.28
N LYS A 16 -8.31 9.00 -8.75
CA LYS A 16 -7.91 7.76 -9.42
C LYS A 16 -6.44 7.73 -9.80
N GLU A 17 -5.57 8.09 -8.85
CA GLU A 17 -4.11 8.04 -9.00
C GLU A 17 -3.47 6.89 -8.21
N VAL A 18 -4.24 6.20 -7.37
CA VAL A 18 -3.74 5.13 -6.48
C VAL A 18 -4.70 3.95 -6.46
N GLU A 19 -4.14 2.75 -6.62
CA GLU A 19 -4.82 1.48 -6.44
C GLU A 19 -4.53 0.92 -5.04
N PHE A 20 -5.60 0.62 -4.29
CA PHE A 20 -5.52 -0.08 -3.01
C PHE A 20 -5.62 -1.58 -3.25
N VAL A 21 -4.53 -2.31 -3.03
CA VAL A 21 -4.43 -3.73 -3.37
C VAL A 21 -4.64 -4.61 -2.13
N ARG A 22 -5.71 -5.41 -2.14
CA ARG A 22 -6.06 -6.32 -1.05
C ARG A 22 -6.02 -7.79 -1.47
N CYS A 23 -5.75 -8.66 -0.50
CA CYS A 23 -5.87 -10.10 -0.70
C CYS A 23 -7.35 -10.46 -0.96
N ALA A 24 -7.65 -11.21 -2.03
CA ALA A 24 -9.02 -11.58 -2.37
C ALA A 24 -9.63 -12.64 -1.42
N HIS A 25 -8.86 -13.14 -0.44
CA HIS A 25 -9.34 -14.10 0.56
C HIS A 25 -9.59 -13.49 1.96
N CYS A 26 -8.71 -12.60 2.42
CA CYS A 26 -8.79 -12.03 3.78
C CYS A 26 -8.98 -10.52 3.83
N ASP A 27 -9.04 -9.85 2.68
CA ASP A 27 -9.23 -8.40 2.54
C ASP A 27 -8.15 -7.51 3.18
N CYS A 28 -7.08 -8.10 3.72
CA CYS A 28 -5.92 -7.34 4.19
C CYS A 28 -5.34 -6.52 3.03
N ILE A 29 -5.22 -5.20 3.23
CA ILE A 29 -4.50 -4.31 2.32
C ILE A 29 -3.01 -4.60 2.45
N THR A 30 -2.40 -5.03 1.35
CA THR A 30 -0.99 -5.43 1.30
C THR A 30 -0.08 -4.28 0.91
N HIS A 31 -0.53 -3.50 -0.06
CA HIS A 31 0.16 -2.32 -0.56
C HIS A 31 -0.85 -1.41 -1.27
N TYR A 32 -0.42 -0.20 -1.53
CA TYR A 32 -1.04 0.67 -2.52
C TYR A 32 0.01 1.02 -3.56
N GLN A 33 -0.43 1.16 -4.80
CA GLN A 33 0.43 1.45 -5.93
C GLN A 33 -0.16 2.57 -6.77
N THR A 34 0.70 3.34 -7.41
CA THR A 34 0.28 4.16 -8.55
C THR A 34 0.13 3.26 -9.79
N PHE A 35 -0.28 3.80 -10.92
CA PHE A 35 -0.47 3.03 -12.13
C PHE A 35 0.87 2.66 -12.77
N GLU A 36 0.95 1.51 -13.44
CA GLU A 36 2.19 1.05 -14.09
C GLU A 36 2.64 1.99 -15.21
N GLU A 37 1.68 2.67 -15.85
CA GLU A 37 1.92 3.68 -16.89
C GLU A 37 2.41 5.04 -16.37
N ASP A 38 2.43 5.27 -15.06
CA ASP A 38 2.88 6.54 -14.50
C ASP A 38 4.39 6.76 -14.77
N PRO A 39 4.85 8.02 -14.95
CA PRO A 39 6.26 8.30 -15.23
C PRO A 39 7.23 7.76 -14.17
N GLU A 40 6.80 7.74 -12.91
CA GLU A 40 7.52 7.17 -11.78
C GLU A 40 6.57 6.32 -10.94
N PRO A 41 6.37 5.03 -11.30
CA PRO A 41 5.44 4.19 -10.59
C PRO A 41 5.95 3.92 -9.18
N ARG A 42 5.09 4.09 -8.18
CA ARG A 42 5.43 3.93 -6.76
C ARG A 42 4.57 2.85 -6.14
N ILE A 43 5.19 2.11 -5.23
CA ILE A 43 4.51 1.14 -4.37
C ILE A 43 4.84 1.51 -2.93
N ALA A 44 3.82 1.56 -2.09
CA ALA A 44 3.98 1.68 -0.67
C ALA A 44 3.33 0.47 0.03
N VAL A 45 4.18 -0.25 0.75
CA VAL A 45 3.86 -1.54 1.37
C VAL A 45 3.29 -1.31 2.76
N ASN A 46 2.31 -2.12 3.16
CA ASN A 46 1.77 -2.09 4.51
C ASN A 46 2.72 -2.81 5.48
N PHE A 47 3.62 -2.06 6.11
CA PHE A 47 4.62 -2.61 7.04
C PHE A 47 4.01 -3.22 8.32
N ARG A 48 2.71 -3.01 8.60
CA ARG A 48 2.01 -3.76 9.66
C ARG A 48 1.91 -5.26 9.37
N MET A 49 2.16 -5.68 8.13
CA MET A 49 2.17 -7.10 7.73
C MET A 49 3.57 -7.74 7.82
N ALA A 50 4.62 -6.96 8.05
CA ALA A 50 5.97 -7.49 8.24
C ALA A 50 6.15 -8.05 9.66
N GLU A 51 7.18 -8.88 9.85
CA GLU A 51 7.57 -9.38 11.16
C GLU A 51 7.88 -8.21 12.10
N GLU A 52 7.35 -8.27 13.32
CA GLU A 52 7.44 -7.18 14.30
C GLU A 52 8.88 -6.84 14.64
N GLU A 53 9.74 -7.86 14.74
CA GLU A 53 11.16 -7.73 15.03
C GLU A 53 11.89 -6.89 13.97
N LEU A 54 11.42 -6.91 12.72
CA LEU A 54 12.02 -6.14 11.61
C LEU A 54 11.57 -4.68 11.60
N VAL A 55 10.38 -4.37 12.13
CA VAL A 55 9.78 -3.03 12.02
C VAL A 55 9.76 -2.24 13.33
N SER A 56 9.96 -2.90 14.47
CA SER A 56 9.91 -2.27 15.80
C SER A 56 10.88 -1.10 16.00
N GLY A 57 12.01 -1.09 15.30
CA GLY A 57 13.01 -0.02 15.36
C GLY A 57 12.82 1.12 14.34
N ILE A 58 11.77 1.08 13.52
CA ILE A 58 11.54 2.09 12.48
C ILE A 58 10.76 3.26 13.06
N ASP A 59 11.30 4.48 12.96
CA ASP A 59 10.61 5.70 13.36
C ASP A 59 9.36 5.93 12.50
N VAL A 60 8.21 6.01 13.17
CA VAL A 60 6.93 6.30 12.52
C VAL A 60 6.71 7.81 12.45
N ARG A 61 6.79 8.36 11.24
CA ARG A 61 6.39 9.75 10.99
C ARG A 61 4.90 9.83 10.69
N TYR A 62 4.15 10.46 11.59
CA TYR A 62 2.74 10.74 11.37
C TYR A 62 2.56 11.94 10.43
N PHE A 63 1.79 11.73 9.36
CA PHE A 63 1.42 12.77 8.42
C PHE A 63 -0.08 13.03 8.52
N ASN A 64 -0.47 14.26 8.82
CA ASN A 64 -1.87 14.65 9.01
C ASN A 64 -2.38 15.66 7.97
N GLY A 65 -1.60 15.95 6.92
CA GLY A 65 -1.94 16.89 5.85
C GLY A 65 -2.07 18.37 6.26
N LYS A 66 -2.25 18.68 7.55
CA LYS A 66 -2.46 20.04 8.06
C LYS A 66 -1.16 20.86 8.14
N ALA A 67 -0.01 20.21 8.28
CA ALA A 67 1.27 20.88 8.51
C ALA A 67 2.01 21.31 7.22
N LEU A 68 1.41 21.15 6.04
CA LEU A 68 2.03 21.45 4.74
C LEU A 68 1.23 22.42 3.85
N LEU A 69 0.41 23.26 4.48
CA LEU A 69 -0.17 24.46 3.86
C LEU A 69 0.29 25.70 4.63
#